data_AF-A0A955M8C9-F1
#
_entry.id   AF-A0A955M8C9-F1
#
_cell.length_a   1.000
_cell.length_b   1.000
_cell.length_c   1.000
_cell.angle_alpha   90.00
_cell.angle_beta   90.00
_cell.angle_gamma   90.00
#
_symmetry.space_group_name_H-M   'P 1'
#
loop_
_entity.id
_entity.type
_entity.pdbx_description
1 polymer ?
#
loop_
_entity_poly.entity_id
_entity_poly.type
_entity_poly.pdbx_seq_one_letter_code
_entity_poly.pdbx_strand_id
1 'polypeptide(L)' 'MIKVGINGFGRIGSLVFAAAVKRDDIQVVGINDLVPVDYL' A
#
# COMPACT_ATOMS: atom_id res chain seq x y z
N MET A 1 2.42 13.75 8.81
CA MET A 1 2.59 12.62 7.88
C MET A 1 2.48 11.31 8.66
N ILE A 2 1.41 10.57 8.43
CA ILE A 2 1.11 9.28 9.07
C ILE A 2 1.75 8.17 8.23
N LYS A 3 2.53 7.30 8.88
CA LYS A 3 3.18 6.16 8.20
C LYS A 3 2.29 4.93 8.30
N VAL A 4 2.04 4.29 7.16
CA VAL A 4 1.12 3.14 7.04
C VAL A 4 1.83 1.96 6.39
N GLY A 5 1.66 0.77 6.96
CA GLY A 5 1.97 -0.50 6.30
C GLY A 5 0.70 -1.14 5.76
N ILE A 6 0.77 -1.78 4.60
CA ILE A 6 -0.34 -2.55 4.01
C ILE A 6 -0.01 -4.04 4.12
N ASN A 7 -0.89 -4.82 4.75
CA ASN A 7 -0.76 -6.28 4.83
C ASN A 7 -1.88 -6.93 4.01
N GLY A 8 -1.52 -7.49 2.85
CA GLY A 8 -2.43 -7.93 1.80
C GLY A 8 -2.64 -6.86 0.72
N PHE A 9 -1.94 -7.00 -0.40
CA PHE A 9 -1.98 -6.14 -1.59
C PHE A 9 -2.85 -6.69 -2.72
N GLY A 10 -3.95 -7.37 -2.35
CA GLY A 10 -5.02 -7.69 -3.29
C GLY A 10 -5.81 -6.44 -3.71
N ARG A 11 -7.05 -6.67 -4.18
CA ARG A 11 -7.92 -5.62 -4.73
C ARG A 11 -8.10 -4.39 -3.82
N ILE A 12 -8.25 -4.58 -2.51
CA ILE A 12 -8.43 -3.46 -1.57
C ILE A 12 -7.11 -2.79 -1.23
N GLY A 13 -6.04 -3.57 -0.99
CA GLY A 13 -4.72 -3.02 -0.68
C GLY A 13 -4.20 -2.10 -1.79
N SER A 14 -4.37 -2.48 -3.05
CA SER A 14 -3.98 -1.65 -4.20
C SER A 14 -4.81 -0.37 -4.34
N LEU A 15 -6.13 -0.44 -4.10
CA LEU A 15 -6.99 0.76 -4.09
C LEU A 15 -6.65 1.70 -2.93
N VAL A 16 -6.34 1.16 -1.75
CA VAL A 16 -5.89 1.94 -0.58
C VAL A 16 -4.57 2.63 -0.90
N PHE A 17 -3.60 1.92 -1.50
CA PHE A 17 -2.34 2.51 -1.94
C PHE A 17 -2.57 3.63 -2.97
N ALA A 18 -3.41 3.40 -3.98
CA ALA A 18 -3.75 4.39 -5.00
C ALA A 18 -4.43 5.65 -4.41
N ALA A 19 -5.21 5.50 -3.34
CA ALA A 19 -5.78 6.64 -2.62
C ALA A 19 -4.74 7.36 -1.74
N ALA A 20 -3.85 6.59 -1.10
CA ALA A 20 -2.81 7.12 -0.22
C ALA A 20 -1.78 7.98 -0.97
N VAL A 21 -1.38 7.60 -2.19
CA VAL A 21 -0.44 8.39 -3.00
C VAL A 21 -0.99 9.75 -3.45
N LYS A 22 -2.30 9.98 -3.31
CA LYS A 22 -2.95 11.27 -3.62
C LYS A 22 -3.14 12.16 -2.39
N ARG A 23 -2.62 11.74 -1.24
CA ARG A 23 -2.78 12.42 0.04
C ARG A 23 -1.43 12.80 0.62
N ASP A 24 -1.25 14.07 0.94
CA ASP A 24 0.00 14.59 1.49
C ASP A 24 0.21 14.22 2.97
N ASP A 25 -0.85 13.77 3.65
CA ASP A 25 -0.82 13.43 5.07
C ASP A 25 -0.51 11.94 5.32
N ILE A 26 -0.44 11.09 4.29
CA ILE A 26 -0.18 9.64 4.40
C ILE A 26 1.09 9.26 3.62
N GLN A 27 1.91 8.40 4.22
CA GLN A 27 3.04 7.75 3.57
C GLN A 27 2.94 6.24 3.74
N VAL A 28 2.80 5.48 2.65
CA VAL A 28 2.91 4.02 2.69
C VAL A 28 4.40 3.66 2.76
N VAL A 29 4.81 2.98 3.84
CA VAL A 29 6.22 2.67 4.13
C VAL A 29 6.59 1.21 3.93
N GLY A 30 5.59 0.36 3.68
CA GLY A 30 5.81 -1.07 3.45
C GLY A 30 4.53 -1.76 3.01
N ILE A 31 4.70 -2.78 2.18
CA ILE A 31 3.65 -3.67 1.70
C ILE A 31 4.12 -5.09 1.99
N ASN A 32 3.26 -5.91 2.59
CA ASN A 32 3.47 -7.34 2.79
C ASN A 32 2.39 -8.12 2.04
N ASP A 33 2.79 -9.09 1.22
CA ASP A 33 1.90 -10.04 0.56
C ASP A 33 2.61 -11.41 0.44
N LEU A 34 1.87 -12.45 0.05
CA LEU A 34 2.38 -13.80 -0.18
C LEU A 34 2.93 -14.00 -1.60
N VAL A 35 2.75 -13.01 -2.48
CA VAL A 35 3.25 -13.05 -3.86
C VAL A 35 4.57 -12.28 -4.02
N PRO A 36 5.43 -12.67 -4.97
CA PRO A 36 6.66 -11.94 -5.27
C PRO A 36 6.39 -10.51 -5.72
N VAL A 37 7.37 -9.62 -5.51
CA VAL A 37 7.27 -8.20 -5.88
C VAL A 37 7.04 -7.97 -7.37
N ASP A 38 7.58 -8.82 -8.25
CA ASP A 38 7.42 -8.69 -9.70
C ASP A 38 5.96 -8.89 -10.17
N TYR A 39 5.10 -9.42 -9.30
CA TYR A 39 3.67 -9.61 -9.55
C TYR A 39 2.79 -8.47 -8.97
N LEU A 40 3.37 -7.61 -8.12
CA LEU A 40 2.69 -6.49 -7.46
C LEU A 40 2.81 -5.20 -8.28
#